data_AF-A0A0G0SUR7-F1
#
_entry.id   AF-A0A0G0SUR7-F1
#
_cell.length_a   1.000
_cell.length_b   1.000
_cell.length_c   1.000
_cell.angle_alpha   90.00
_cell.angle_beta   90.00
_cell.angle_gamma   90.00
#
_symmetry.space_group_name_H-M   'P 1'
#
loop_
_entity.id
_entity.type
_entity.pdbx_description
1 polymer ?
#
loop_
_entity_poly.entity_id
_entity_poly.type
_entity_poly.pdbx_seq_one_letter_code
_entity_poly.pdbx_strand_id
1 'polypeptide(L)'
;MAVCGVKGKIDKIVMEQKIKAGESYAAIGAYFGVGRESVRMAHKRLGGAVESTPELIEKSELSKGNLDTINQLVKINSAIMDELDRARRLILREDIKVKERERLEDQVERDPTRTDLVEKLKEKANINFSNILKIQASVIDISAEVRKQLELQIKIAETLYSATMVAQFQEEVLNAIASADTNVRTRIIVKLKELRTIRGLIQIKK
;
A
#
# COMPACT_ATOMS: atom_id res chain seq x y z
N MET A 1 36.83 31.16 -8.10
CA MET A 1 35.46 31.58 -7.75
C MET A 1 35.02 30.79 -6.52
N ALA A 2 34.79 31.45 -5.39
CA ALA A 2 34.49 30.82 -4.11
C ALA A 2 32.98 30.54 -4.01
N VAL A 3 32.61 29.28 -3.80
CA VAL A 3 31.24 28.89 -3.43
C VAL A 3 31.17 28.91 -1.91
N CYS A 4 30.55 29.96 -1.37
CA CYS A 4 30.34 30.15 0.06
C CYS A 4 29.22 29.21 0.53
N GLY A 5 29.59 28.03 1.01
CA GLY A 5 28.67 27.09 1.66
C GLY A 5 28.27 27.60 3.05
N VAL A 6 27.00 27.44 3.40
CA VAL A 6 26.37 27.82 4.67
C VAL A 6 27.24 27.42 5.87
N LYS A 7 27.76 28.40 6.63
CA LYS A 7 28.59 28.19 7.82
C LYS A 7 27.90 27.24 8.80
N GLY A 8 28.58 26.15 9.16
CA GLY A 8 28.22 25.31 10.31
C GLY A 8 27.59 23.94 10.00
N LYS A 9 27.23 23.63 8.76
CA LYS A 9 26.65 22.31 8.40
C LYS A 9 27.66 21.48 7.61
N ILE A 10 28.13 20.38 8.19
CA ILE A 10 29.05 19.45 7.51
C ILE A 10 28.28 18.71 6.43
N ASP A 11 28.67 18.91 5.17
CA ASP A 11 28.21 18.05 4.07
C ASP A 11 28.92 16.70 4.19
N LYS A 12 28.14 15.69 4.57
CA LYS A 12 28.63 14.33 4.87
C LYS A 12 29.25 13.65 3.65
N ILE A 13 28.75 13.93 2.44
CA ILE A 13 29.23 13.32 1.20
C ILE A 13 30.60 13.89 0.83
N VAL A 14 30.71 15.23 0.86
CA VAL A 14 31.96 15.93 0.56
C VAL A 14 33.02 15.64 1.62
N MET A 15 32.63 15.50 2.89
CA MET A 15 33.52 15.10 3.97
C MET A 15 34.13 13.71 3.73
N GLU A 16 33.31 12.73 3.36
CA GLU A 16 33.78 11.35 3.12
C GLU A 16 34.71 11.26 1.91
N GLN A 17 34.42 12.01 0.84
CA GLN A 17 35.29 12.12 -0.33
C GLN A 17 36.68 12.66 0.04
N LYS A 18 36.74 13.69 0.89
CA LYS A 18 38.01 14.28 1.36
C LYS A 18 38.79 13.36 2.31
N ILE A 19 38.09 12.61 3.16
CA ILE A 19 38.73 11.58 4.02
C ILE A 19 39.32 10.45 3.16
N LYS A 20 38.57 9.98 2.14
CA LYS A 20 39.06 8.97 1.18
C LYS A 20 40.23 9.48 0.33
N ALA A 21 40.33 10.80 0.11
CA ALA A 21 41.47 11.47 -0.52
C ALA A 21 42.69 11.67 0.40
N GLY A 22 42.61 11.24 1.67
CA GLY A 22 43.71 11.33 2.64
C GLY A 22 43.84 12.69 3.33
N GLU A 23 42.88 13.59 3.17
CA GLU A 23 42.92 14.89 3.86
C GLU A 23 42.73 14.73 5.37
N SER A 24 43.48 15.52 6.14
CA SER A 24 43.38 15.50 7.61
C SER A 24 42.06 16.11 8.10
N TYR A 25 41.54 15.61 9.24
CA TYR A 25 40.33 16.16 9.86
C TYR A 25 40.40 17.66 10.18
N ALA A 26 41.60 18.22 10.35
CA ALA A 26 41.81 19.64 10.56
C ALA A 26 41.59 20.45 9.26
N ALA A 27 42.11 19.96 8.13
CA ALA A 27 41.91 20.58 6.82
C ALA A 27 40.43 20.53 6.39
N ILE A 28 39.77 19.40 6.67
CA ILE A 28 38.34 19.22 6.41
C ILE A 28 37.50 20.14 7.31
N GLY A 29 37.89 20.29 8.58
CA GLY A 29 37.24 21.23 9.50
C GLY A 29 37.35 22.68 9.02
N ALA A 30 38.53 23.09 8.55
CA ALA A 30 38.74 24.42 7.98
C ALA A 30 37.89 24.63 6.72
N TYR A 31 37.75 23.62 5.86
CA TYR A 31 36.91 23.67 4.67
C TYR A 31 35.42 23.88 4.99
N PHE A 32 34.91 23.25 6.06
CA PHE A 32 33.51 23.38 6.48
C PHE A 32 33.27 24.49 7.53
N GLY A 33 34.31 25.18 7.99
CA GLY A 33 34.23 26.17 9.07
C GLY A 33 33.82 25.57 10.41
N VAL A 34 34.19 24.31 10.68
CA VAL A 34 33.87 23.57 11.92
C VAL A 34 35.12 23.06 12.62
N GLY A 35 35.03 22.80 13.92
CA GLY A 35 36.13 22.21 14.68
C GLY A 35 36.49 20.79 14.22
N ARG A 36 37.77 20.42 14.33
CA ARG A 36 38.30 19.07 14.03
C ARG A 36 37.49 17.95 14.70
N GLU A 37 37.08 18.17 15.95
CA GLU A 37 36.32 17.17 16.70
C GLU A 37 34.91 16.96 16.15
N SER A 38 34.28 18.01 15.61
CA SER A 38 32.99 17.92 14.94
C SER A 38 33.04 17.05 13.69
N VAL A 39 34.12 17.15 12.91
CA VAL A 39 34.36 16.30 11.72
C VAL A 39 34.60 14.84 12.14
N ARG A 40 35.43 14.62 13.16
CA ARG A 40 35.72 13.29 13.70
C ARG A 40 34.47 12.59 14.23
N MET A 41 33.63 13.33 14.98
CA MET A 41 32.35 12.80 15.49
C MET A 41 31.34 12.56 14.37
N ALA A 42 31.30 13.40 13.34
CA ALA A 42 30.48 13.17 12.16
C ALA A 42 30.90 11.91 11.40
N HIS A 43 32.21 11.68 11.23
CA HIS A 43 32.76 10.48 10.60
C HIS A 43 32.48 9.22 11.42
N LYS A 44 32.68 9.24 12.74
CA LYS A 44 32.36 8.11 13.63
C LYS A 44 30.87 7.75 13.60
N ARG A 45 29.99 8.75 13.58
CA ARG A 45 28.52 8.55 13.47
C ARG A 45 28.11 7.96 12.11
N LEU A 46 28.82 8.28 11.04
CA LEU A 46 28.61 7.65 9.74
C LEU A 46 29.04 6.19 9.76
N GLY A 47 30.23 5.87 10.28
CA GLY A 47 30.73 4.49 10.37
C GLY A 47 29.79 3.55 11.13
N GLY A 48 29.33 3.96 12.32
CA GLY A 48 28.37 3.14 13.10
C GLY A 48 26.98 3.02 12.46
N ALA A 49 26.57 3.98 11.64
CA ALA A 49 25.32 3.90 10.90
C ALA A 49 25.43 3.00 9.66
N VAL A 50 26.59 2.98 8.98
CA VAL A 50 26.85 2.14 7.80
C VAL A 50 26.85 0.66 8.18
N GLU A 51 27.47 0.29 9.30
CA GLU A 51 27.46 -1.09 9.84
C GLU A 51 26.06 -1.56 10.27
N SER A 52 25.15 -0.62 10.56
CA SER A 52 23.79 -0.90 10.99
C SER A 52 22.76 -0.81 9.85
N THR A 53 23.18 -0.61 8.59
CA THR A 53 22.23 -0.37 7.49
C THR A 53 21.75 -1.66 6.83
N PRO A 54 20.43 -1.86 6.68
CA PRO A 54 19.90 -2.95 5.87
C PRO A 54 20.16 -2.76 4.36
N GLU A 55 20.30 -3.87 3.66
CA GLU A 55 20.77 -3.98 2.26
C GLU A 55 19.86 -3.32 1.21
N LEU A 56 20.42 -3.05 0.01
CA LEU A 56 19.79 -2.57 -1.26
C LEU A 56 18.27 -2.77 -1.34
N ILE A 57 17.54 -1.75 -1.84
CA ILE A 57 16.06 -1.63 -1.87
C ILE A 57 15.42 -2.78 -1.14
N GLU A 58 15.29 -2.59 0.17
CA GLU A 58 14.94 -3.67 1.05
C GLU A 58 13.59 -4.17 0.54
N LYS A 59 13.49 -5.49 0.28
CA LYS A 59 12.20 -6.15 0.07
C LYS A 59 11.15 -5.65 1.08
N SER A 60 11.57 -5.15 2.24
CA SER A 60 10.78 -4.50 3.28
C SER A 60 9.94 -3.29 2.84
N GLU A 61 10.40 -2.35 2.00
CA GLU A 61 9.59 -1.16 1.64
C GLU A 61 8.51 -1.51 0.62
N LEU A 62 8.86 -2.32 -0.37
CA LEU A 62 7.90 -2.96 -1.28
C LEU A 62 6.96 -3.90 -0.51
N SER A 63 7.48 -4.65 0.44
CA SER A 63 6.69 -5.53 1.32
C SER A 63 5.76 -4.73 2.21
N LYS A 64 6.10 -3.53 2.66
CA LYS A 64 5.24 -2.67 3.49
C LYS A 64 4.06 -2.13 2.69
N GLY A 65 4.31 -1.63 1.48
CA GLY A 65 3.25 -1.22 0.55
C GLY A 65 2.35 -2.40 0.17
N ASN A 66 2.94 -3.56 -0.10
CA ASN A 66 2.19 -4.78 -0.40
C ASN A 66 1.40 -5.30 0.82
N LEU A 67 1.98 -5.25 2.04
CA LEU A 67 1.28 -5.65 3.26
C LEU A 67 0.08 -4.74 3.53
N ASP A 68 0.25 -3.42 3.37
CA ASP A 68 -0.85 -2.47 3.57
C ASP A 68 -1.97 -2.71 2.57
N THR A 69 -1.63 -2.94 1.30
CA THR A 69 -2.63 -3.21 0.26
C THR A 69 -3.32 -4.57 0.46
N ILE A 70 -2.61 -5.60 0.95
CA ILE A 70 -3.20 -6.89 1.34
C ILE A 70 -4.14 -6.71 2.54
N ASN A 71 -3.77 -5.92 3.54
CA ASN A 71 -4.62 -5.63 4.69
C ASN A 71 -5.89 -4.88 4.26
N GLN A 72 -5.78 -3.95 3.31
CA GLN A 72 -6.94 -3.27 2.72
C GLN A 72 -7.84 -4.26 1.96
N LEU A 73 -7.28 -5.20 1.19
CA LEU A 73 -8.00 -6.29 0.55
C LEU A 73 -8.79 -7.14 1.54
N VAL A 74 -8.17 -7.51 2.66
CA VAL A 74 -8.83 -8.30 3.71
C VAL A 74 -10.03 -7.54 4.29
N LYS A 75 -9.88 -6.23 4.56
CA LYS A 75 -10.97 -5.38 5.07
C LYS A 75 -12.11 -5.22 4.06
N ILE A 76 -11.78 -5.07 2.78
CA ILE A 76 -12.78 -4.98 1.73
C ILE A 76 -13.51 -6.33 1.57
N ASN A 77 -12.78 -7.44 1.58
CA ASN A 77 -13.35 -8.79 1.53
C ASN A 77 -14.33 -9.05 2.69
N SER A 78 -13.98 -8.65 3.92
CA SER A 78 -14.91 -8.79 5.05
C SER A 78 -16.17 -7.96 4.84
N ALA A 79 -16.05 -6.71 4.35
CA ALA A 79 -17.21 -5.86 4.10
C ALA A 79 -18.13 -6.43 3.00
N ILE A 80 -17.58 -7.00 1.93
CA ILE A 80 -18.37 -7.67 0.89
C ILE A 80 -19.08 -8.91 1.45
N MET A 81 -18.40 -9.72 2.24
CA MET A 81 -19.02 -10.90 2.85
C MET A 81 -20.19 -10.51 3.76
N ASP A 82 -20.02 -9.44 4.56
CA ASP A 82 -21.08 -8.93 5.43
C ASP A 82 -22.30 -8.45 4.62
N GLU A 83 -22.08 -7.73 3.52
CA GLU A 83 -23.17 -7.28 2.63
C GLU A 83 -23.81 -8.44 1.83
N LEU A 84 -23.02 -9.43 1.40
CA LEU A 84 -23.55 -10.65 0.76
C LEU A 84 -24.44 -11.44 1.73
N ASP A 85 -24.03 -11.57 2.99
CA ASP A 85 -24.84 -12.21 4.02
C ASP A 85 -26.12 -11.43 4.31
N ARG A 86 -26.04 -10.09 4.28
CA ARG A 86 -27.22 -9.22 4.40
C ARG A 86 -28.16 -9.40 3.21
N ALA A 87 -27.66 -9.38 1.98
CA ALA A 87 -28.44 -9.63 0.77
C ALA A 87 -29.10 -11.01 0.79
N ARG A 88 -28.35 -12.05 1.17
CA ARG A 88 -28.84 -13.42 1.28
C ARG A 88 -29.99 -13.53 2.29
N ARG A 89 -29.88 -12.88 3.45
CA ARG A 89 -30.96 -12.83 4.45
C ARG A 89 -32.20 -12.11 3.91
N LEU A 90 -32.03 -11.03 3.16
CA LEU A 90 -33.15 -10.31 2.54
C LEU A 90 -33.86 -11.18 1.49
N ILE A 91 -33.10 -11.84 0.60
CA ILE A 91 -33.65 -12.74 -0.42
C ILE A 91 -34.43 -13.89 0.22
N LEU A 92 -33.84 -14.57 1.22
CA LEU A 92 -34.53 -15.66 1.94
C LEU A 92 -35.83 -15.19 2.60
N ARG A 93 -35.84 -13.98 3.18
CA ARG A 93 -37.04 -13.40 3.78
C ARG A 93 -38.12 -13.12 2.74
N GLU A 94 -37.75 -12.65 1.55
CA GLU A 94 -38.71 -12.40 0.48
C GLU A 94 -39.24 -13.68 -0.14
N ASP A 95 -38.42 -14.71 -0.34
CA ASP A 95 -38.89 -16.02 -0.82
C ASP A 95 -40.00 -16.61 0.07
N ILE A 96 -39.89 -16.43 1.40
CA ILE A 96 -40.92 -16.86 2.35
C ILE A 96 -42.21 -16.05 2.14
N LYS A 97 -42.11 -14.73 2.00
CA LYS A 97 -43.27 -13.85 1.80
C LYS A 97 -43.95 -14.06 0.45
N VAL A 98 -43.19 -14.33 -0.61
CA VAL A 98 -43.72 -14.66 -1.94
C VAL A 98 -44.57 -15.92 -1.85
N LYS A 99 -44.08 -16.97 -1.20
CA LYS A 99 -44.87 -18.20 -0.97
C LYS A 99 -46.14 -17.97 -0.16
N GLU A 100 -46.09 -17.09 0.84
CA GLU A 100 -47.29 -16.71 1.60
C GLU A 100 -48.29 -15.91 0.76
N ARG A 101 -47.80 -15.05 -0.15
CA ARG A 101 -48.63 -14.29 -1.07
C ARG A 101 -49.31 -15.20 -2.09
N GLU A 102 -48.57 -16.12 -2.71
CA GLU A 102 -49.13 -17.09 -3.67
C GLU A 102 -50.28 -17.88 -3.04
N ARG A 103 -50.12 -18.34 -1.79
CA ARG A 103 -51.20 -19.00 -1.04
C ARG A 103 -52.43 -18.12 -0.81
N LEU A 104 -52.24 -16.82 -0.62
CA LEU A 104 -53.34 -15.87 -0.44
C LEU A 104 -54.02 -15.56 -1.78
N GLU A 105 -53.25 -15.46 -2.87
CA GLU A 105 -53.78 -15.32 -4.23
C GLU A 105 -54.66 -16.53 -4.59
N ASP A 106 -54.19 -17.75 -4.34
CA ASP A 106 -54.97 -18.98 -4.54
C ASP A 106 -56.28 -18.99 -3.73
N GLN A 107 -56.28 -18.44 -2.51
CA GLN A 107 -57.48 -18.36 -1.67
C GLN A 107 -58.47 -17.31 -2.15
N VAL A 108 -57.98 -16.14 -2.59
CA VAL A 108 -58.79 -15.06 -3.17
C VAL A 108 -59.39 -15.49 -4.51
N GLU A 109 -58.64 -16.24 -5.33
CA GLU A 109 -59.12 -16.76 -6.60
C GLU A 109 -60.26 -17.77 -6.41
N ARG A 110 -60.20 -18.58 -5.35
CA ARG A 110 -61.26 -19.54 -4.97
C ARG A 110 -62.48 -18.89 -4.33
N ASP A 111 -62.31 -17.79 -3.60
CA ASP A 111 -63.40 -17.05 -2.94
C ASP A 111 -63.16 -15.52 -3.04
N PRO A 112 -63.54 -14.91 -4.19
CA PRO A 112 -63.29 -13.49 -4.45
C PRO A 112 -64.21 -12.54 -3.68
N THR A 113 -65.28 -13.06 -3.09
CA THR A 113 -66.26 -12.30 -2.30
C THR A 113 -65.77 -11.96 -0.90
N ARG A 114 -64.73 -12.63 -0.41
CA ARG A 114 -64.10 -12.36 0.89
C ARG A 114 -63.20 -11.13 0.85
N THR A 115 -63.81 -9.98 1.18
CA THR A 115 -63.14 -8.68 1.26
C THR A 115 -61.95 -8.66 2.22
N ASP A 116 -61.98 -9.48 3.28
CA ASP A 116 -60.88 -9.60 4.26
C ASP A 116 -59.60 -10.21 3.67
N LEU A 117 -59.73 -11.15 2.72
CA LEU A 117 -58.59 -11.76 2.04
C LEU A 117 -58.00 -10.83 0.98
N VAL A 118 -58.87 -10.12 0.25
CA VAL A 118 -58.47 -9.13 -0.77
C VAL A 118 -57.70 -7.97 -0.15
N GLU A 119 -58.11 -7.49 1.02
CA GLU A 119 -57.43 -6.40 1.73
C GLU A 119 -56.03 -6.84 2.24
N LYS A 120 -55.92 -8.03 2.82
CA LYS A 120 -54.63 -8.62 3.24
C LYS A 120 -53.68 -8.83 2.06
N LEU A 121 -54.20 -9.22 0.89
CA LEU A 121 -53.39 -9.40 -0.31
C LEU A 121 -52.80 -8.06 -0.79
N LYS A 122 -53.60 -6.98 -0.80
CA LYS A 122 -53.12 -5.63 -1.14
C LYS A 122 -52.05 -5.12 -0.18
N GLU A 123 -52.23 -5.36 1.13
CA GLU A 123 -51.25 -4.99 2.14
C GLU A 123 -49.90 -5.70 1.92
N LYS A 124 -49.94 -7.02 1.66
CA LYS A 124 -48.73 -7.81 1.36
C LYS A 124 -48.06 -7.40 0.04
N ALA A 125 -48.82 -7.00 -0.97
CA ALA A 125 -48.26 -6.50 -2.23
C ALA A 125 -47.44 -5.21 -2.04
N ASN A 126 -47.91 -4.27 -1.21
CA ASN A 126 -47.18 -3.05 -0.89
C ASN A 126 -45.87 -3.32 -0.12
N ILE A 127 -45.90 -4.26 0.84
CA ILE A 127 -44.70 -4.68 1.59
C ILE A 127 -43.67 -5.32 0.65
N ASN A 128 -44.11 -6.08 -0.35
CA ASN A 128 -43.23 -6.73 -1.32
C ASN A 128 -42.43 -5.70 -2.16
N PHE A 129 -43.11 -4.65 -2.64
CA PHE A 129 -42.46 -3.57 -3.39
C PHE A 129 -41.33 -2.90 -2.60
N SER A 130 -41.56 -2.58 -1.33
CA SER A 130 -40.53 -1.98 -0.46
C SER A 130 -39.31 -2.89 -0.26
N ASN A 131 -39.49 -4.21 -0.20
CA ASN A 131 -38.38 -5.13 0.02
C ASN A 131 -37.59 -5.40 -1.26
N ILE A 132 -38.24 -5.42 -2.42
CA ILE A 132 -37.56 -5.49 -3.72
C ILE A 132 -36.58 -4.31 -3.86
N LEU A 133 -37.01 -3.10 -3.47
CA LEU A 133 -36.14 -1.92 -3.47
C LEU A 133 -34.93 -2.09 -2.53
N LYS A 134 -35.11 -2.71 -1.35
CA LYS A 134 -34.01 -2.98 -0.41
C LYS A 134 -33.01 -3.99 -0.97
N ILE A 135 -33.49 -5.04 -1.65
CA ILE A 135 -32.62 -6.02 -2.32
C ILE A 135 -31.84 -5.34 -3.45
N GLN A 136 -32.51 -4.54 -4.28
CA GLN A 136 -31.85 -3.79 -5.34
C GLN A 136 -30.76 -2.85 -4.81
N ALA A 137 -31.04 -2.13 -3.71
CA ALA A 137 -30.05 -1.28 -3.06
C ALA A 137 -28.82 -2.10 -2.60
N SER A 138 -29.03 -3.24 -1.94
CA SER A 138 -27.93 -4.11 -1.50
C SER A 138 -27.12 -4.69 -2.67
N VAL A 139 -27.76 -5.03 -3.79
CA VAL A 139 -27.06 -5.47 -5.01
C VAL A 139 -26.20 -4.36 -5.59
N ILE A 140 -26.67 -3.11 -5.58
CA ILE A 140 -25.89 -1.94 -6.03
C ILE A 140 -24.67 -1.75 -5.12
N ASP A 141 -24.85 -1.83 -3.80
CA ASP A 141 -23.77 -1.67 -2.82
C ASP A 141 -22.69 -2.76 -2.99
N ILE A 142 -23.09 -4.02 -3.12
CA ILE A 142 -22.18 -5.14 -3.40
C ILE A 142 -21.43 -4.90 -4.72
N SER A 143 -22.14 -4.48 -5.77
CA SER A 143 -21.54 -4.21 -7.09
C SER A 143 -20.50 -3.09 -7.03
N ALA A 144 -20.76 -2.05 -6.23
CA ALA A 144 -19.82 -0.96 -6.00
C ALA A 144 -18.55 -1.44 -5.28
N GLU A 145 -18.70 -2.25 -4.23
CA GLU A 145 -17.56 -2.76 -3.46
C GLU A 145 -16.75 -3.80 -4.26
N VAL A 146 -17.39 -4.64 -5.09
CA VAL A 146 -16.68 -5.53 -6.04
C VAL A 146 -15.85 -4.73 -7.04
N ARG A 147 -16.38 -3.62 -7.57
CA ARG A 147 -15.63 -2.74 -8.48
C ARG A 147 -14.40 -2.15 -7.79
N LYS A 148 -14.54 -1.74 -6.52
CA LYS A 148 -13.44 -1.24 -5.70
C LYS A 148 -12.37 -2.30 -5.44
N GLN A 149 -12.74 -3.57 -5.26
CA GLN A 149 -11.78 -4.67 -5.19
C GLN A 149 -10.98 -4.82 -6.48
N LEU A 150 -11.65 -4.82 -7.64
CA LEU A 150 -10.98 -4.96 -8.93
C LEU A 150 -9.98 -3.81 -9.17
N GLU A 151 -10.35 -2.57 -8.83
CA GLU A 151 -9.43 -1.43 -8.92
C GLU A 151 -8.20 -1.60 -8.01
N LEU A 152 -8.39 -2.07 -6.78
CA LEU A 152 -7.29 -2.31 -5.86
C LEU A 152 -6.39 -3.47 -6.33
N GLN A 153 -6.98 -4.55 -6.85
CA GLN A 153 -6.24 -5.68 -7.41
C GLN A 153 -5.39 -5.25 -8.62
N ILE A 154 -5.91 -4.37 -9.48
CA ILE A 154 -5.15 -3.78 -10.58
C ILE A 154 -3.96 -2.98 -10.03
N LYS A 155 -4.17 -2.11 -9.03
CA LYS A 155 -3.08 -1.35 -8.41
C LYS A 155 -2.00 -2.24 -7.79
N ILE A 156 -2.40 -3.34 -7.15
CA ILE A 156 -1.46 -4.35 -6.63
C ILE A 156 -0.68 -4.98 -7.78
N ALA A 157 -1.37 -5.41 -8.84
CA ALA A 157 -0.74 -6.03 -9.99
C ALA A 157 0.27 -5.08 -10.67
N GLU A 158 -0.09 -3.81 -10.86
CA GLU A 158 0.79 -2.77 -11.38
C GLU A 158 2.02 -2.54 -10.48
N THR A 159 1.80 -2.46 -9.17
CA THR A 159 2.88 -2.25 -8.20
C THR A 159 3.83 -3.45 -8.16
N LEU A 160 3.30 -4.67 -8.14
CA LEU A 160 4.09 -5.90 -8.18
C LEU A 160 4.84 -6.05 -9.50
N TYR A 161 4.20 -5.71 -10.62
CA TYR A 161 4.83 -5.74 -11.93
C TYR A 161 5.99 -4.72 -12.01
N SER A 162 5.75 -3.47 -11.60
CA SER A 162 6.77 -2.43 -11.54
C SER A 162 7.96 -2.84 -10.66
N ALA A 163 7.67 -3.38 -9.47
CA ALA A 163 8.70 -3.87 -8.56
C ALA A 163 9.53 -5.01 -9.16
N THR A 164 8.87 -5.94 -9.85
CA THR A 164 9.54 -7.07 -10.52
C THR A 164 10.42 -6.60 -11.66
N MET A 165 9.93 -5.69 -12.50
CA MET A 165 10.69 -5.09 -13.61
C MET A 165 11.93 -4.33 -13.10
N VAL A 166 11.78 -3.57 -12.01
CA VAL A 166 12.92 -2.87 -11.39
C VAL A 166 13.93 -3.86 -10.83
N ALA A 167 13.48 -4.94 -10.19
CA ALA A 167 14.37 -5.98 -9.67
C ALA A 167 15.15 -6.68 -10.80
N GLN A 168 14.47 -7.05 -11.88
CA GLN A 168 15.10 -7.66 -13.06
C GLN A 168 16.12 -6.71 -13.70
N PHE A 169 15.76 -5.44 -13.92
CA PHE A 169 16.69 -4.45 -14.44
C PHE A 169 17.92 -4.26 -13.55
N GLN A 170 17.73 -4.22 -12.22
CA GLN A 170 18.84 -4.11 -11.27
C GLN A 170 19.77 -5.31 -11.33
N GLU A 171 19.21 -6.51 -11.43
CA GLU A 171 19.99 -7.74 -11.59
C GLU A 171 20.76 -7.75 -12.91
N GLU A 172 20.14 -7.37 -14.02
CA GLU A 172 20.79 -7.22 -15.32
C GLU A 172 21.93 -6.22 -15.30
N VAL A 173 21.73 -5.03 -14.71
CA VAL A 173 22.79 -4.02 -14.56
C VAL A 173 23.93 -4.55 -13.71
N LEU A 174 23.64 -5.19 -12.58
CA LEU A 174 24.68 -5.77 -11.72
C LEU A 174 25.44 -6.90 -12.42
N ASN A 175 24.76 -7.71 -13.23
CA ASN A 175 25.39 -8.76 -14.03
C ASN A 175 26.24 -8.18 -15.15
N ALA A 176 25.77 -7.16 -15.87
CA ALA A 176 26.55 -6.46 -16.88
C ALA A 176 27.83 -5.84 -16.29
N ILE A 177 27.74 -5.24 -15.10
CA ILE A 177 28.91 -4.72 -14.38
C ILE A 177 29.83 -5.86 -13.93
N ALA A 178 29.28 -6.98 -13.44
CA ALA A 178 30.07 -8.14 -13.03
C ALA A 178 30.90 -8.71 -14.19
N SER A 179 30.32 -8.76 -15.38
CA SER A 179 30.97 -9.21 -16.61
C SER A 179 32.15 -8.31 -17.02
N ALA A 180 32.11 -7.02 -16.67
CA ALA A 180 33.22 -6.10 -16.90
C ALA A 180 34.29 -6.19 -15.79
N ASP A 181 33.88 -6.10 -14.51
CA ASP A 181 34.75 -6.30 -13.35
C ASP A 181 33.92 -6.58 -12.08
N THR A 182 34.16 -7.75 -11.48
CA THR A 182 33.48 -8.20 -10.24
C THR A 182 33.84 -7.34 -9.01
N ASN A 183 35.05 -6.78 -8.95
CA ASN A 183 35.45 -5.86 -7.88
C ASN A 183 34.73 -4.51 -7.99
N VAL A 184 34.47 -4.04 -9.23
CA VAL A 184 33.69 -2.82 -9.47
C VAL A 184 32.25 -3.00 -9.03
N ARG A 185 31.61 -4.14 -9.35
CA ARG A 185 30.27 -4.48 -8.84
C ARG A 185 30.21 -4.38 -7.32
N THR A 186 31.16 -5.01 -6.63
CA THR A 186 31.19 -5.04 -5.16
C THR A 186 31.36 -3.65 -4.57
N ARG A 187 32.25 -2.82 -5.14
CA ARG A 187 32.43 -1.42 -4.73
C ARG A 187 31.19 -0.57 -4.96
N ILE A 188 30.49 -0.76 -6.09
CA ILE A 188 29.24 -0.05 -6.39
C ILE A 188 28.15 -0.43 -5.39
N ILE A 189 28.00 -1.71 -5.06
CA ILE A 189 27.05 -2.20 -4.05
C ILE A 189 27.32 -1.54 -2.69
N VAL A 190 28.58 -1.52 -2.24
CA VAL A 190 28.98 -0.89 -0.97
C VAL A 190 28.63 0.61 -0.99
N LYS A 191 28.96 1.31 -2.08
CA LYS A 191 28.69 2.75 -2.19
C LYS A 191 27.20 3.08 -2.27
N LEU A 192 26.39 2.23 -2.88
CA LEU A 192 24.92 2.34 -2.89
C LEU A 192 24.34 2.11 -1.49
N LYS A 193 24.88 1.14 -0.73
CA LYS A 193 24.52 0.94 0.68
C LYS A 193 24.84 2.19 1.51
N GLU A 194 26.05 2.74 1.40
CA GLU A 194 26.48 3.99 2.08
C GLU A 194 25.52 5.16 1.79
N LEU A 195 25.18 5.39 0.51
CA LEU A 195 24.28 6.47 0.09
C LEU A 195 22.85 6.29 0.63
N ARG A 196 22.38 5.04 0.73
CA ARG A 196 21.06 4.75 1.30
C ARG A 196 21.01 5.05 2.79
N THR A 197 22.05 4.67 3.55
CA THR A 197 22.17 4.99 4.98
C THR A 197 22.01 6.47 5.23
N ILE A 198 22.69 7.29 4.41
CA ILE A 198 22.65 8.74 4.52
C ILE A 198 21.24 9.27 4.27
N ARG A 199 20.52 8.73 3.28
CA ARG A 199 19.13 9.10 2.97
C ARG A 199 18.16 8.72 4.09
N GLY A 200 18.25 7.51 4.64
CA GLY A 200 17.40 7.05 5.75
C GLY A 200 17.56 7.90 7.01
N LEU A 201 18.80 8.27 7.35
CA LEU A 201 19.09 9.15 8.48
C LEU A 201 18.54 10.59 8.32
N ILE A 202 18.29 11.03 7.09
CA ILE A 202 17.74 12.37 6.81
C ILE A 202 16.21 12.36 6.95
N GLN A 203 15.52 11.25 6.63
CA GLN A 203 14.06 11.16 6.72
C GLN A 203 13.52 11.02 8.15
N ILE A 204 14.30 10.47 9.10
CA ILE A 204 13.87 10.29 10.52
C ILE A 204 13.71 11.63 11.29
N LYS A 205 14.05 12.77 10.68
CA LYS A 205 14.02 14.11 11.32
C LYS A 205 12.87 15.03 10.89
N LYS A 206 11.79 14.50 10.29
CA LYS A 206 10.56 15.27 10.08
C LYS A 206 9.47 14.85 11.05
#